data_AF-A0A517SAU3-F1
#
_entry.id   AF-A0A517SAU3-F1
#
_cell.length_a   1.000
_cell.length_b   1.000
_cell.length_c   1.000
_cell.angle_alpha   90.00
_cell.angle_beta   90.00
_cell.angle_gamma   90.00
#
_symmetry.space_group_name_H-M   'P 1'
#
loop_
_entity.id
_entity.type
_entity.pdbx_description
1 polymer ?
#
loop_
_entity_poly.entity_id
_entity_poly.type
_entity_poly.pdbx_seq_one_letter_code
_entity_poly.pdbx_strand_id
1 'polypeptide(L)'
;MPPSSEPTQTRESGAASPAFTAAVCALSLLGLALFVQTILESAELSLAFLSEPRWRSVVSAFGGRITTTEAGPLATVSLGASAGWALLHGLALTALGALLQGAESPLLDRLLTTARRLSRAWAPAGIWWLLWITALLSGWTSLASVLHETADLTVALCLALSALAVLPRAPRLLPSGPGASRWSLQPKTVLAAGILLYVVVFTAMNWGLWFNLRIPHGDSAMYEEHLWNLEHGKGFRSYLDQGLFLGEHLQVVHVLLVPIHALFPSHLTLELAQSIILALGAWPVFNIARRHSGSEWAAALLGLAYLAYFPLQYLDIAIDLKTFRPNSFGIPTLLVAIDLLERRRYGWATFWLAITLSAQEDWAIPIALLGAYFAVHAFCTSRPNPSPRAQLDDSVPSTGEKVAEGRMRGQRTPATPESLANRRQLIFGIGLFLFSIAYLWFALNVVIPWFRGGATVHTASYFSKFGNSPREIIVTLLTDWPLVFSTIVTPAALVYALRLLLPIGFLPLRSPGRLLVAAPLFLLLLMNDLAMQVPAPVHHFHAPLIPILFWAAASGLGTKVALKQST
;
A
#
# COMPACT_ATOMS: atom_id res chain seq x y z
N MET A 1 48.79 45.11 1.69
CA MET A 1 48.33 44.13 0.68
C MET A 1 48.55 42.75 1.26
N PRO A 2 47.49 42.02 1.63
CA PRO A 2 47.62 40.67 2.17
C PRO A 2 47.74 39.64 1.02
N PRO A 3 48.35 38.47 1.26
CA PRO A 3 48.42 37.40 0.28
C PRO A 3 47.07 36.67 0.19
N SER A 4 46.70 36.34 -1.04
CA SER A 4 45.52 35.57 -1.44
C SER A 4 45.52 34.16 -0.84
N SER A 5 44.57 33.88 0.05
CA SER A 5 44.22 32.53 0.46
C SER A 5 43.31 31.88 -0.61
N GLU A 6 43.84 30.88 -1.31
CA GLU A 6 43.02 29.93 -2.07
C GLU A 6 42.07 29.20 -1.11
N PRO A 7 40.82 28.92 -1.50
CA PRO A 7 39.92 28.13 -0.69
C PRO A 7 40.38 26.67 -0.74
N THR A 8 40.93 26.21 0.39
CA THR A 8 41.13 24.80 0.71
C THR A 8 39.85 24.02 0.43
N GLN A 9 39.93 23.13 -0.55
CA GLN A 9 38.94 22.07 -0.74
C GLN A 9 38.74 21.37 0.61
N THR A 10 37.55 21.52 1.17
CA THR A 10 37.08 20.73 2.30
C THR A 10 37.16 19.26 1.91
N ARG A 11 38.21 18.57 2.38
CA ARG A 11 38.30 17.11 2.43
C ARG A 11 36.97 16.56 2.92
N GLU A 12 36.33 15.72 2.10
CA GLU A 12 35.22 14.89 2.52
C GLU A 12 35.60 14.16 3.81
N SER A 13 34.86 14.45 4.87
CA SER A 13 35.03 13.86 6.18
C SER A 13 34.58 12.39 6.17
N GLY A 14 35.47 11.49 6.60
CA GLY A 14 35.09 10.19 7.15
C GLY A 14 35.05 8.98 6.21
N ALA A 15 36.08 8.73 5.39
CA ALA A 15 36.24 7.41 4.78
C ALA A 15 36.67 6.39 5.86
N ALA A 16 35.78 5.46 6.22
CA ALA A 16 36.09 4.39 7.17
C ALA A 16 37.28 3.54 6.70
N SER A 17 38.11 3.07 7.63
CA SER A 17 39.33 2.31 7.30
C SER A 17 38.99 1.04 6.49
N PRO A 18 39.90 0.57 5.61
CA PRO A 18 39.71 -0.67 4.86
C PRO A 18 39.44 -1.89 5.76
N ALA A 19 40.12 -1.96 6.92
CA ALA A 19 39.90 -3.00 7.92
C ALA A 19 38.48 -2.97 8.50
N PHE A 20 37.96 -1.78 8.84
CA PHE A 20 36.59 -1.63 9.31
C PHE A 20 35.57 -2.04 8.24
N THR A 21 35.84 -1.68 6.98
CA THR A 21 34.99 -2.10 5.85
C THR A 21 34.95 -3.62 5.70
N ALA A 22 36.11 -4.27 5.76
CA ALA A 22 36.21 -5.72 5.64
C ALA A 22 35.45 -6.42 6.79
N ALA A 23 35.58 -5.92 8.03
CA ALA A 23 34.85 -6.44 9.17
C ALA A 23 33.32 -6.33 9.00
N VAL A 24 32.81 -5.18 8.54
CA VAL A 24 31.37 -4.99 8.29
C VAL A 24 30.87 -5.92 7.19
N CYS A 25 31.64 -6.11 6.12
CA CYS A 25 31.29 -7.05 5.06
C CYS A 25 31.26 -8.50 5.57
N ALA A 26 32.24 -8.91 6.37
CA ALA A 26 32.30 -10.25 6.94
C ALA A 26 31.12 -10.53 7.89
N LEU A 27 30.78 -9.56 8.76
CA LEU A 27 29.62 -9.66 9.65
C LEU A 27 28.30 -9.74 8.89
N SER A 28 28.15 -8.97 7.82
CA SER A 28 26.96 -8.99 6.98
C SER A 28 26.78 -10.33 6.24
N LEU A 29 27.87 -10.88 5.70
CA LEU A 29 27.88 -12.21 5.09
C LEU A 29 27.55 -13.32 6.10
N LEU A 30 28.11 -13.24 7.31
CA LEU A 30 27.78 -14.18 8.38
C LEU A 30 26.31 -14.08 8.78
N GLY A 31 25.78 -12.86 8.94
CA GLY A 31 24.36 -12.64 9.23
C GLY A 31 23.44 -13.19 8.15
N LEU A 32 23.79 -13.01 6.87
CA LEU A 32 23.06 -13.59 5.75
C LEU A 32 23.11 -15.13 5.76
N ALA A 33 24.29 -15.71 6.00
CA ALA A 33 24.47 -17.17 6.05
C ALA A 33 23.66 -17.81 7.18
N LEU A 34 23.68 -17.20 8.37
CA LEU A 34 22.91 -17.64 9.52
C LEU A 34 21.40 -17.53 9.28
N PHE A 35 20.95 -16.40 8.71
CA PHE A 35 19.57 -16.21 8.31
C PHE A 35 19.10 -17.29 7.31
N VAL A 36 19.84 -17.50 6.22
CA VAL A 36 19.51 -18.51 5.21
C VAL A 36 19.47 -19.92 5.80
N GLN A 37 20.44 -20.26 6.65
CA GLN A 37 20.44 -21.56 7.34
C GLN A 37 19.18 -21.73 8.18
N THR A 38 18.86 -20.76 9.05
CA THR A 38 17.68 -20.81 9.94
C THR A 38 16.38 -20.94 9.15
N ILE A 39 16.24 -20.20 8.04
CA ILE A 39 15.08 -20.29 7.16
C ILE A 39 14.97 -21.67 6.52
N LEU A 40 16.06 -22.23 5.98
CA LEU A 40 16.03 -23.52 5.30
C LEU A 40 15.82 -24.71 6.24
N GLU A 41 16.35 -24.66 7.46
CA GLU A 41 16.17 -25.71 8.47
C GLU A 41 14.75 -25.75 9.05
N SER A 42 14.03 -24.61 9.01
CA SER A 42 12.64 -24.53 9.44
C SER A 42 11.68 -24.71 8.26
N ALA A 43 10.97 -25.84 8.25
CA ALA A 43 9.88 -26.06 7.30
C ALA A 43 8.81 -24.95 7.41
N GLU A 44 8.43 -24.57 8.63
CA GLU A 44 7.40 -23.55 8.85
C GLU A 44 7.79 -22.19 8.24
N LEU A 45 9.03 -21.74 8.44
CA LEU A 45 9.51 -20.47 7.87
C LEU A 45 9.64 -20.54 6.34
N SER A 46 10.12 -21.65 5.80
CA SER A 46 10.32 -21.82 4.36
C SER A 46 9.00 -21.97 3.60
N LEU A 47 8.04 -22.71 4.16
CA LEU A 47 6.77 -23.02 3.49
C LEU A 47 5.84 -21.80 3.37
N ALA A 48 6.11 -20.74 4.13
CA ALA A 48 5.41 -19.46 3.99
C ALA A 48 5.53 -18.85 2.57
N PHE A 49 6.60 -19.15 1.83
CA PHE A 49 6.83 -18.60 0.49
C PHE A 49 7.44 -19.58 -0.53
N LEU A 50 7.74 -20.82 -0.12
CA LEU A 50 8.14 -21.91 -1.00
C LEU A 50 7.15 -23.07 -0.91
N SER A 51 6.74 -23.63 -2.04
CA SER A 51 6.06 -24.92 -2.04
C SER A 51 6.98 -26.00 -1.46
N GLU A 52 6.43 -27.01 -0.77
CA GLU A 52 7.23 -28.09 -0.17
C GLU A 52 8.22 -28.75 -1.14
N PRO A 53 7.87 -29.09 -2.40
CA PRO A 53 8.84 -29.66 -3.33
C PRO A 53 10.03 -28.73 -3.61
N ARG A 54 9.77 -27.42 -3.76
CA ARG A 54 10.82 -26.41 -3.97
C ARG A 54 11.71 -26.27 -2.74
N TRP A 55 11.13 -26.21 -1.55
CA TRP A 55 11.90 -26.18 -0.31
C TRP A 55 12.84 -27.38 -0.21
N ARG A 56 12.32 -28.60 -0.46
CA ARG A 56 13.13 -29.83 -0.47
C ARG A 56 14.28 -29.76 -1.48
N SER A 57 14.02 -29.26 -2.70
CA SER A 57 15.05 -29.06 -3.72
C SER A 57 16.12 -28.05 -3.29
N VAL A 58 15.72 -26.94 -2.67
CA VAL A 58 16.67 -25.92 -2.20
C VAL A 58 17.53 -26.47 -1.06
N VAL A 59 16.95 -27.15 -0.07
CA VAL A 59 17.71 -27.80 1.01
C VAL A 59 18.74 -28.79 0.44
N SER A 60 18.34 -29.62 -0.52
CA SER A 60 19.24 -30.56 -1.19
C SER A 60 20.36 -29.86 -1.96
N ALA A 61 20.07 -28.73 -2.62
CA ALA A 61 21.09 -27.93 -3.31
C ALA A 61 22.15 -27.33 -2.37
N PHE A 62 21.79 -27.10 -1.11
CA PHE A 62 22.73 -26.70 -0.05
C PHE A 62 23.46 -27.90 0.60
N GLY A 63 23.30 -29.12 0.04
CA GLY A 63 23.85 -30.35 0.61
C GLY A 63 23.16 -30.78 1.91
N GLY A 64 21.99 -30.23 2.21
CA GLY A 64 21.23 -30.52 3.41
C GLY A 64 20.52 -31.87 3.35
N ARG A 65 20.18 -32.41 4.53
CA ARG A 65 19.42 -33.66 4.67
C ARG A 65 18.05 -33.37 5.27
N ILE A 66 17.04 -34.07 4.78
CA ILE A 66 15.66 -33.97 5.27
C ILE A 66 15.28 -35.30 5.88
N THR A 67 14.90 -35.27 7.14
CA THR A 67 14.40 -36.43 7.89
C THR A 67 12.96 -36.17 8.28
N THR A 68 12.06 -37.09 7.98
CA THR A 68 10.66 -37.00 8.42
C THR A 68 10.57 -37.44 9.88
N THR A 69 10.03 -36.58 10.74
CA THR A 69 9.75 -36.88 12.15
C THR A 69 8.23 -36.87 12.39
N GLU A 70 7.78 -37.29 13.57
CA GLU A 70 6.36 -37.19 13.95
C GLU A 70 5.85 -35.73 13.97
N ALA A 71 6.74 -34.77 14.22
CA ALA A 71 6.43 -33.33 14.22
C ALA A 71 6.50 -32.69 12.82
N GLY A 72 6.80 -33.48 11.77
CA GLY A 72 6.95 -32.99 10.39
C GLY A 72 8.35 -33.14 9.82
N PRO A 73 8.61 -32.61 8.60
CA PRO A 73 9.90 -32.72 7.94
C PRO A 73 10.92 -31.78 8.60
N LEU A 74 12.02 -32.36 9.09
CA LEU A 74 13.15 -31.63 9.66
C LEU A 74 14.28 -31.56 8.63
N ALA A 75 14.73 -30.35 8.30
CA ALA A 75 15.88 -30.13 7.44
C ALA A 75 17.12 -29.79 8.27
N THR A 76 18.29 -30.25 7.82
CA THR A 76 19.59 -29.92 8.40
C THR A 76 20.50 -29.37 7.30
N VAL A 77 21.07 -28.19 7.52
CA VAL A 77 21.95 -27.51 6.55
C VAL A 77 23.20 -27.06 7.29
N SER A 78 24.39 -27.48 6.83
CA SER A 78 25.61 -27.06 7.51
C SER A 78 25.85 -25.54 7.36
N LEU A 79 26.32 -24.89 8.43
CA LEU A 79 26.75 -23.48 8.38
C LEU A 79 27.83 -23.24 7.31
N GLY A 80 28.70 -24.21 7.08
CA GLY A 80 29.70 -24.13 6.01
C GLY A 80 29.08 -24.00 4.62
N ALA A 81 27.98 -24.72 4.35
CA ALA A 81 27.26 -24.63 3.09
C ALA A 81 26.57 -23.27 2.92
N SER A 82 25.87 -22.78 3.95
CA SER A 82 25.20 -21.47 3.88
C SER A 82 26.20 -20.31 3.81
N ALA A 83 27.32 -20.39 4.52
CA ALA A 83 28.41 -19.41 4.45
C ALA A 83 29.10 -19.41 3.08
N GLY A 84 29.37 -20.59 2.53
CA GLY A 84 29.91 -20.73 1.17
C GLY A 84 28.98 -20.13 0.11
N TRP A 85 27.68 -20.40 0.21
CA TRP A 85 26.68 -19.78 -0.65
C TRP A 85 26.65 -18.25 -0.50
N ALA A 86 26.61 -17.73 0.73
CA ALA A 86 26.57 -16.29 0.98
C ALA A 86 27.80 -15.59 0.39
N LEU A 87 28.98 -16.19 0.53
CA LEU A 87 30.24 -15.69 -0.05
C LEU A 87 30.18 -15.68 -1.58
N LEU A 88 29.81 -16.80 -2.21
CA LEU A 88 29.71 -16.89 -3.68
C LEU A 88 28.68 -15.90 -4.23
N HIS A 89 27.50 -15.82 -3.60
CA HIS A 89 26.46 -14.87 -3.94
C HIS A 89 26.96 -13.43 -3.82
N GLY A 90 27.67 -13.11 -2.74
CA GLY A 90 28.21 -11.78 -2.52
C GLY A 90 29.32 -11.40 -3.50
N LEU A 91 30.21 -12.34 -3.84
CA LEU A 91 31.22 -12.12 -4.88
C LEU A 91 30.57 -11.90 -6.25
N ALA A 92 29.57 -12.70 -6.60
CA ALA A 92 28.85 -12.57 -7.86
C ALA A 92 28.13 -11.22 -7.99
N LEU A 93 27.39 -10.78 -6.96
CA LEU A 93 26.72 -9.49 -6.98
C LEU A 93 27.69 -8.31 -6.93
N THR A 94 28.82 -8.46 -6.23
CA THR A 94 29.87 -7.44 -6.22
C THR A 94 30.49 -7.27 -7.60
N ALA A 95 30.79 -8.38 -8.29
CA ALA A 95 31.28 -8.37 -9.66
C ALA A 95 30.26 -7.75 -10.62
N LEU A 96 28.99 -8.14 -10.52
CA LEU A 96 27.90 -7.60 -11.33
C LEU A 96 27.75 -6.08 -11.14
N GLY A 97 27.71 -5.59 -9.90
CA GLY A 97 27.60 -4.15 -9.64
C GLY A 97 28.82 -3.36 -10.10
N ALA A 98 30.02 -3.95 -10.02
CA ALA A 98 31.23 -3.34 -10.55
C ALA A 98 31.25 -3.28 -12.08
N LEU A 99 30.62 -4.24 -12.78
CA LEU A 99 30.41 -4.21 -14.22
C LEU A 99 29.40 -3.13 -14.62
N LEU A 100 28.29 -3.01 -13.89
CA LEU A 100 27.21 -2.07 -14.19
C LEU A 100 27.55 -0.59 -13.89
N GLN A 101 28.52 -0.32 -13.03
CA GLN A 101 28.93 1.05 -12.67
C GLN A 101 29.80 1.76 -13.72
N GLY A 102 30.17 1.08 -14.82
CA GLY A 102 30.89 1.70 -15.94
C GLY A 102 32.39 1.95 -15.67
N ALA A 103 33.15 2.27 -16.73
CA ALA A 103 34.62 2.28 -16.73
C ALA A 103 35.28 3.50 -16.07
N GLU A 104 34.52 4.45 -15.52
CA GLU A 104 35.03 5.76 -15.08
C GLU A 104 35.96 5.70 -13.85
N SER A 105 35.85 4.67 -13.02
CA SER A 105 36.67 4.46 -11.83
C SER A 105 37.49 3.16 -11.89
N PRO A 106 38.60 3.03 -11.12
CA PRO A 106 39.35 1.79 -11.02
C PRO A 106 38.45 0.61 -10.61
N LEU A 107 38.71 -0.58 -11.18
CA LEU A 107 37.93 -1.79 -10.88
C LEU A 107 37.85 -2.08 -9.38
N LEU A 108 38.96 -1.91 -8.67
CA LEU A 108 39.04 -2.13 -7.23
C LEU A 108 38.08 -1.22 -6.45
N ASP A 109 37.97 0.05 -6.83
CA ASP A 109 37.08 1.01 -6.17
C ASP A 109 35.61 0.67 -6.41
N ARG A 110 35.26 0.22 -7.63
CA ARG A 110 33.91 -0.25 -7.95
C ARG A 110 33.54 -1.49 -7.15
N LEU A 111 34.46 -2.45 -7.05
CA LEU A 111 34.26 -3.67 -6.26
C LEU A 111 34.06 -3.33 -4.78
N LEU A 112 34.94 -2.51 -4.19
CA LEU A 112 34.85 -2.11 -2.78
C LEU A 112 33.58 -1.31 -2.48
N THR A 113 33.20 -0.41 -3.39
CA THR A 113 31.98 0.39 -3.25
C THR A 113 30.73 -0.48 -3.32
N THR A 114 30.67 -1.42 -4.25
CA THR A 114 29.55 -2.35 -4.39
C THR A 114 29.45 -3.29 -3.20
N ALA A 115 30.58 -3.86 -2.76
CA ALA A 115 30.64 -4.70 -1.57
C ALA A 115 30.14 -3.96 -0.31
N ARG A 116 30.53 -2.69 -0.13
CA ARG A 116 30.03 -1.83 0.97
C ARG A 116 28.54 -1.58 0.91
N ARG A 117 27.95 -1.50 -0.29
CA ARG A 117 26.50 -1.31 -0.45
C ARG A 117 25.76 -2.60 -0.16
N LEU A 118 26.26 -3.73 -0.66
CA LEU A 118 25.70 -5.06 -0.42
C LEU A 118 25.75 -5.43 1.07
N SER A 119 26.83 -5.09 1.77
CA SER A 119 26.92 -5.36 3.22
C SER A 119 25.85 -4.61 4.03
N ARG A 120 25.45 -3.42 3.58
CA ARG A 120 24.29 -2.70 4.15
C ARG A 120 22.97 -3.31 3.71
N ALA A 121 22.89 -3.80 2.48
CA ALA A 121 21.68 -4.43 1.93
C ALA A 121 21.27 -5.71 2.67
N TRP A 122 22.23 -6.47 3.20
CA TRP A 122 21.95 -7.69 3.96
C TRP A 122 21.94 -7.50 5.49
N ALA A 123 22.16 -6.27 5.98
CA ALA A 123 22.01 -5.97 7.40
C ALA A 123 20.64 -6.41 7.98
N PRO A 124 19.50 -6.28 7.27
CA PRO A 124 18.21 -6.76 7.77
C PRO A 124 18.20 -8.26 8.10
N ALA A 125 18.88 -9.11 7.33
CA ALA A 125 18.96 -10.55 7.59
C ALA A 125 19.71 -10.84 8.91
N GLY A 126 20.85 -10.17 9.13
CA GLY A 126 21.60 -10.29 10.37
C GLY A 126 20.83 -9.75 11.58
N ILE A 127 20.13 -8.63 11.43
CA ILE A 127 19.28 -8.06 12.49
C ILE A 127 18.13 -9.02 12.82
N TRP A 128 17.45 -9.54 11.80
CA TRP A 128 16.38 -10.53 11.99
C TRP A 128 16.90 -11.74 12.76
N TRP A 129 18.06 -12.28 12.39
CA TRP A 129 18.63 -13.45 13.05
C TRP A 129 19.00 -13.20 14.51
N LEU A 130 19.59 -12.04 14.81
CA LEU A 130 19.88 -11.63 16.19
C LEU A 130 18.60 -11.50 17.04
N LEU A 131 17.56 -10.88 16.48
CA LEU A 131 16.27 -10.77 17.15
C LEU A 131 15.60 -12.14 17.34
N TRP A 132 15.72 -13.03 16.36
CA TRP A 132 15.18 -14.39 16.40
C TRP A 132 15.80 -15.20 17.54
N ILE A 133 17.14 -15.27 17.58
CA ILE A 133 17.84 -15.98 18.66
C ILE A 133 17.57 -15.33 20.03
N THR A 134 17.52 -14.00 20.10
CA THR A 134 17.16 -13.30 21.34
C THR A 134 15.76 -13.71 21.80
N ALA A 135 14.77 -13.74 20.89
CA ALA A 135 13.41 -14.12 21.20
C ALA A 135 13.31 -15.56 21.70
N LEU A 136 14.06 -16.49 21.08
CA LEU A 136 14.11 -17.89 21.51
C LEU A 136 14.77 -18.06 22.87
N LEU A 137 15.93 -17.42 23.09
CA LEU A 137 16.68 -17.53 24.35
C LEU A 137 15.96 -16.86 25.52
N SER A 138 15.23 -15.77 25.29
CA SER A 138 14.48 -15.06 26.33
C SER A 138 13.05 -15.57 26.51
N GLY A 139 12.58 -16.49 25.66
CA GLY A 139 11.17 -16.93 25.63
C GLY A 139 10.18 -15.85 25.21
N TRP A 140 10.60 -14.83 24.43
CA TRP A 140 9.73 -13.74 23.99
C TRP A 140 8.86 -14.17 22.80
N THR A 141 7.76 -14.86 23.10
CA THR A 141 6.85 -15.45 22.11
C THR A 141 6.27 -14.44 21.12
N SER A 142 5.89 -13.25 21.57
CA SER A 142 5.39 -12.19 20.68
C SER A 142 6.40 -11.75 19.63
N LEU A 143 7.68 -11.59 20.02
CA LEU A 143 8.74 -11.22 19.07
C LEU A 143 9.02 -12.36 18.09
N ALA A 144 9.06 -13.61 18.56
CA ALA A 144 9.21 -14.78 17.70
C ALA A 144 8.06 -14.87 16.68
N SER A 145 6.81 -14.66 17.10
CA SER A 145 5.65 -14.65 16.19
C SER A 145 5.76 -13.57 15.11
N VAL A 146 6.14 -12.32 15.46
CA VAL A 146 6.33 -11.26 14.46
C VAL A 146 7.42 -11.63 13.46
N LEU A 147 8.57 -12.13 13.93
CA LEU A 147 9.70 -12.48 13.07
C LEU A 147 9.37 -13.66 12.15
N HIS A 148 8.60 -14.63 12.64
CA HIS A 148 8.10 -15.75 11.87
C HIS A 148 7.24 -15.28 10.68
N GLU A 149 6.25 -14.44 10.97
CA GLU A 149 5.29 -13.92 9.97
C GLU A 149 5.86 -12.88 9.00
N THR A 150 7.10 -12.42 9.22
CA THR A 150 7.79 -11.38 8.45
C THR A 150 9.12 -11.85 7.86
N ALA A 151 9.39 -13.15 7.91
CA ALA A 151 10.60 -13.74 7.32
C ALA A 151 10.66 -13.51 5.80
N ASP A 152 9.52 -13.69 5.11
CA ASP A 152 9.33 -13.41 3.69
C ASP A 152 9.61 -11.93 3.36
N LEU A 153 9.12 -11.00 4.18
CA LEU A 153 9.37 -9.56 4.04
C LEU A 153 10.86 -9.23 4.20
N THR A 154 11.56 -9.93 5.10
CA THR A 154 13.01 -9.76 5.30
C THR A 154 13.79 -10.24 4.07
N VAL A 155 13.41 -11.37 3.48
CA VAL A 155 13.96 -11.85 2.20
C VAL A 155 13.73 -10.82 1.10
N ALA A 156 12.49 -10.37 0.92
CA ALA A 156 12.12 -9.40 -0.10
C ALA A 156 12.89 -8.08 0.06
N LEU A 157 13.06 -7.59 1.29
CA LEU A 157 13.83 -6.38 1.60
C LEU A 157 15.31 -6.56 1.23
N CYS A 158 15.93 -7.68 1.60
CA CYS A 158 17.32 -7.96 1.26
C CYS A 158 17.53 -8.03 -0.26
N LEU A 159 16.61 -8.65 -1.00
CA LEU A 159 16.66 -8.71 -2.47
C LEU A 159 16.52 -7.31 -3.09
N ALA A 160 15.55 -6.52 -2.62
CA ALA A 160 15.33 -5.15 -3.10
C ALA A 160 16.54 -4.24 -2.86
N LEU A 161 17.11 -4.29 -1.64
CA LEU A 161 18.30 -3.51 -1.30
C LEU A 161 19.53 -4.00 -2.06
N SER A 162 19.64 -5.31 -2.35
CA SER A 162 20.72 -5.86 -3.16
C SER A 162 20.65 -5.35 -4.60
N ALA A 163 19.45 -5.32 -5.19
CA ALA A 163 19.25 -4.73 -6.52
C ALA A 163 19.65 -3.25 -6.55
N LEU A 164 19.26 -2.46 -5.54
CA LEU A 164 19.66 -1.06 -5.42
C LEU A 164 21.17 -0.88 -5.18
N ALA A 165 21.81 -1.82 -4.48
CA ALA A 165 23.24 -1.79 -4.21
C ALA A 165 24.07 -2.02 -5.48
N VAL A 166 23.59 -2.90 -6.37
CA VAL A 166 24.22 -3.30 -7.62
C VAL A 166 24.03 -2.26 -8.72
N LEU A 167 22.87 -1.59 -8.75
CA LEU A 167 22.59 -0.57 -9.77
C LEU A 167 23.50 0.68 -9.61
N PRO A 168 23.92 1.29 -10.74
CA PRO A 168 24.65 2.55 -10.70
C PRO A 168 23.77 3.64 -10.06
N ARG A 169 24.38 4.55 -9.29
CA ARG A 169 23.66 5.76 -8.88
C ARG A 169 23.37 6.54 -10.15
N ALA A 170 22.12 6.96 -10.34
CA ALA A 170 21.75 7.81 -11.46
C ALA A 170 22.77 8.95 -11.57
N PRO A 171 23.45 9.13 -12.72
CA PRO A 171 24.34 10.26 -12.88
C PRO A 171 23.56 11.54 -12.60
N ARG A 172 24.17 12.52 -11.91
CA ARG A 172 23.66 13.89 -11.95
C ARG A 172 23.51 14.21 -13.44
N LEU A 173 22.28 14.43 -13.90
CA LEU A 173 21.94 14.68 -15.30
C LEU A 173 22.98 15.63 -15.91
N LEU A 174 23.97 15.09 -16.64
CA LEU A 174 24.83 15.90 -17.47
C LEU A 174 23.96 16.34 -18.64
N PRO A 175 24.00 17.63 -19.04
CA PRO A 175 23.20 18.12 -20.14
C PRO A 175 23.49 17.27 -21.37
N SER A 176 22.43 16.74 -21.98
CA SER A 176 22.49 15.84 -23.12
C SER A 176 23.21 16.54 -24.27
N GLY A 177 24.40 16.04 -24.63
CA GLY A 177 25.07 16.49 -25.85
C GLY A 177 24.22 16.17 -27.09
N PRO A 178 24.30 17.00 -28.15
CA PRO A 178 23.54 16.78 -29.38
C PRO A 178 24.09 15.52 -30.09
N GLY A 179 23.50 14.36 -29.80
CA GLY A 179 23.90 13.09 -30.43
C GLY A 179 23.62 11.81 -29.63
N ALA A 180 23.23 11.89 -28.35
CA ALA A 180 22.91 10.69 -27.58
C ALA A 180 21.57 10.05 -28.04
N SER A 181 21.66 8.79 -28.45
CA SER A 181 20.59 7.83 -28.80
C SER A 181 19.14 8.21 -28.45
N ARG A 182 18.27 8.17 -29.48
CA ARG A 182 16.84 8.52 -29.49
C ARG A 182 15.89 7.55 -28.75
N TRP A 183 16.40 6.52 -28.07
CA TRP A 183 15.58 5.53 -27.35
C TRP A 183 15.59 5.80 -25.84
N SER A 184 15.14 6.98 -25.42
CA SER A 184 14.88 7.21 -24.00
C SER A 184 13.55 6.54 -23.63
N LEU A 185 13.57 5.49 -22.80
CA LEU A 185 12.37 4.89 -22.24
C LEU A 185 11.56 5.97 -21.53
N GLN A 186 10.36 6.27 -22.03
CA GLN A 186 9.49 7.25 -21.39
C GLN A 186 8.84 6.62 -20.15
N PRO A 187 8.77 7.32 -19.00
CA PRO A 187 8.16 6.79 -17.78
C PRO A 187 6.74 6.25 -17.99
N LYS A 188 5.95 6.92 -18.83
CA LYS A 188 4.59 6.50 -19.18
C LYS A 188 4.56 5.21 -19.98
N THR A 189 5.51 5.01 -20.90
CA THR A 189 5.62 3.76 -21.67
C THR A 189 6.00 2.61 -20.76
N VAL A 190 6.91 2.84 -19.80
CA VAL A 190 7.27 1.84 -18.78
C VAL A 190 6.06 1.49 -17.91
N LEU A 191 5.29 2.48 -17.47
CA LEU A 191 4.06 2.25 -16.72
C LEU A 191 3.02 1.46 -17.53
N ALA A 192 2.79 1.84 -18.79
CA ALA A 192 1.85 1.15 -19.68
C ALA A 192 2.28 -0.30 -19.94
N ALA A 193 3.57 -0.55 -20.11
CA ALA A 193 4.11 -1.91 -20.21
C ALA A 193 3.88 -2.70 -18.91
N GLY A 194 4.04 -2.06 -17.74
CA GLY A 194 3.71 -2.65 -16.44
C GLY A 194 2.23 -3.01 -16.30
N ILE A 195 1.33 -2.12 -16.73
CA ILE A 195 -0.13 -2.36 -16.74
C ILE A 195 -0.44 -3.57 -17.63
N LEU A 196 0.11 -3.60 -18.86
CA LEU A 196 -0.09 -4.71 -19.79
C LEU A 196 0.43 -6.03 -19.21
N LEU A 197 1.63 -6.01 -18.62
CA LEU A 197 2.22 -7.17 -17.98
C LEU A 197 1.35 -7.69 -16.83
N TYR A 198 0.83 -6.80 -15.98
CA TYR A 198 -0.09 -7.18 -14.92
C TYR A 198 -1.33 -7.87 -15.49
N VAL A 199 -2.00 -7.25 -16.48
CA VAL A 199 -3.20 -7.84 -17.10
C VAL A 199 -2.89 -9.23 -17.66
N VAL A 200 -1.83 -9.37 -18.45
CA VAL A 200 -1.45 -10.66 -19.05
C VAL A 200 -1.18 -11.72 -17.97
N VAL A 201 -0.41 -11.39 -16.94
CA VAL A 201 -0.03 -12.33 -15.88
C VAL A 201 -1.26 -12.76 -15.07
N PHE A 202 -2.03 -11.81 -14.54
CA PHE A 202 -3.14 -12.13 -13.64
C PHE A 202 -4.32 -12.75 -14.37
N THR A 203 -4.61 -12.33 -15.60
CA THR A 203 -5.60 -13.02 -16.44
C THR A 203 -5.15 -14.45 -16.77
N ALA A 204 -3.88 -14.67 -17.16
CA ALA A 204 -3.39 -16.02 -17.43
C ALA A 204 -3.45 -16.94 -16.20
N MET A 205 -3.16 -16.39 -15.01
CA MET A 205 -3.27 -17.13 -13.76
C MET A 205 -4.73 -17.47 -13.42
N ASN A 206 -5.65 -16.49 -13.48
CA ASN A 206 -7.08 -16.68 -13.23
C ASN A 206 -7.69 -17.71 -14.21
N TRP A 207 -7.41 -17.56 -15.51
CA TRP A 207 -7.86 -18.52 -16.52
C TRP A 207 -7.21 -19.88 -16.32
N GLY A 208 -5.96 -19.94 -15.86
CA GLY A 208 -5.29 -21.18 -15.47
C GLY A 208 -6.02 -21.88 -14.32
N LEU A 209 -6.51 -21.14 -13.32
CA LEU A 209 -7.35 -21.69 -12.25
C LEU A 209 -8.68 -22.22 -12.82
N TRP A 210 -9.31 -21.47 -13.71
CA TRP A 210 -10.51 -21.94 -14.42
C TRP A 210 -10.23 -23.26 -15.11
N PHE A 211 -9.33 -23.28 -16.10
CA PHE A 211 -9.09 -24.44 -16.99
C PHE A 211 -8.64 -25.70 -16.23
N ASN A 212 -8.13 -25.55 -15.02
CA ASN A 212 -7.76 -26.67 -14.14
C ASN A 212 -8.83 -27.01 -13.10
N LEU A 213 -10.05 -26.47 -13.20
CA LEU A 213 -11.19 -26.68 -12.30
C LEU A 213 -10.86 -26.36 -10.84
N ARG A 214 -10.08 -25.30 -10.62
CA ARG A 214 -9.65 -24.82 -9.29
C ARG A 214 -10.46 -23.64 -8.79
N ILE A 215 -11.47 -23.19 -9.52
CA ILE A 215 -12.38 -22.15 -9.04
C ILE A 215 -13.51 -22.83 -8.26
N PRO A 216 -13.63 -22.62 -6.94
CA PRO A 216 -14.75 -23.13 -6.17
C PRO A 216 -16.06 -22.49 -6.65
N HIS A 217 -17.18 -23.20 -6.49
CA HIS A 217 -18.54 -22.75 -6.84
C HIS A 217 -19.02 -21.44 -6.14
N GLY A 218 -18.18 -20.71 -5.40
CA GLY A 218 -18.52 -19.53 -4.60
C GLY A 218 -18.86 -18.26 -5.39
N ASP A 219 -18.71 -17.10 -4.75
CA ASP A 219 -19.23 -15.78 -5.21
C ASP A 219 -18.94 -15.43 -6.67
N SER A 220 -17.83 -15.91 -7.24
CA SER A 220 -17.41 -15.60 -8.60
C SER A 220 -18.39 -16.09 -9.67
N ALA A 221 -18.92 -17.32 -9.55
CA ALA A 221 -19.91 -17.85 -10.48
C ALA A 221 -21.28 -17.18 -10.32
N MET A 222 -21.61 -16.76 -9.09
CA MET A 222 -22.85 -16.04 -8.79
C MET A 222 -22.91 -14.68 -9.50
N TYR A 223 -21.79 -13.95 -9.59
CA TYR A 223 -21.79 -12.67 -10.31
C TYR A 223 -21.97 -12.81 -11.82
N GLU A 224 -21.49 -13.90 -12.42
CA GLU A 224 -21.81 -14.21 -13.82
C GLU A 224 -23.30 -14.55 -13.98
N GLU A 225 -23.87 -15.34 -13.06
CA GLU A 225 -25.30 -15.64 -13.03
C GLU A 225 -26.16 -14.37 -12.96
N HIS A 226 -25.76 -13.37 -12.16
CA HIS A 226 -26.47 -12.08 -12.12
C HIS A 226 -26.52 -11.39 -13.48
N LEU A 227 -25.41 -11.35 -14.22
CA LEU A 227 -25.37 -10.73 -15.54
C LEU A 227 -26.28 -11.48 -16.53
N TRP A 228 -26.16 -12.81 -16.54
CA TRP A 228 -27.02 -13.66 -17.35
C TRP A 228 -28.51 -13.44 -17.02
N ASN A 229 -28.87 -13.40 -15.74
CA ASN A 229 -30.25 -13.20 -15.32
C ASN A 229 -30.78 -11.80 -15.63
N LEU A 230 -29.96 -10.76 -15.57
CA LEU A 230 -30.34 -9.41 -16.01
C LEU A 230 -30.64 -9.37 -17.51
N GLU A 231 -29.79 -9.99 -18.33
CA GLU A 231 -29.98 -10.09 -19.79
C GLU A 231 -31.29 -10.82 -20.16
N HIS A 232 -31.70 -11.79 -19.34
CA HIS A 232 -32.91 -12.59 -19.55
C HIS A 232 -34.15 -12.07 -18.79
N GLY A 233 -34.11 -10.85 -18.25
CA GLY A 233 -35.25 -10.22 -17.57
C GLY A 233 -35.61 -10.82 -16.20
N LYS A 234 -34.69 -11.59 -15.59
CA LYS A 234 -34.86 -12.24 -14.28
C LYS A 234 -34.32 -11.42 -13.11
N GLY A 235 -33.62 -10.31 -13.35
CA GLY A 235 -33.07 -9.45 -12.31
C GLY A 235 -31.88 -10.08 -11.56
N PHE A 236 -31.62 -9.66 -10.33
CA PHE A 236 -30.54 -10.20 -9.47
C PHE A 236 -30.91 -11.49 -8.72
N ARG A 237 -31.72 -12.35 -9.35
CA ARG A 237 -31.98 -13.68 -8.78
C ARG A 237 -30.70 -14.50 -8.89
N SER A 238 -30.41 -15.30 -7.87
CA SER A 238 -29.32 -16.26 -7.84
C SER A 238 -29.88 -17.61 -7.43
N TYR A 239 -29.43 -18.69 -8.06
CA TYR A 239 -29.74 -20.05 -7.60
C TYR A 239 -28.75 -20.52 -6.53
N LEU A 240 -27.54 -19.92 -6.52
CA LEU A 240 -26.47 -20.23 -5.57
C LEU A 240 -26.69 -19.62 -4.18
N ASP A 241 -27.53 -18.60 -4.09
CA ASP A 241 -27.93 -17.96 -2.84
C ASP A 241 -29.46 -17.97 -2.76
N GLN A 242 -30.05 -18.65 -1.76
CA GLN A 242 -31.52 -18.75 -1.65
C GLN A 242 -32.10 -17.41 -1.17
N GLY A 243 -32.13 -16.41 -2.05
CA GLY A 243 -32.55 -15.03 -1.79
C GLY A 243 -32.21 -14.07 -2.95
N LEU A 244 -32.37 -12.76 -2.71
CA LEU A 244 -31.81 -11.72 -3.58
C LEU A 244 -30.46 -11.30 -3.00
N PHE A 245 -29.39 -11.34 -3.80
CA PHE A 245 -28.04 -10.98 -3.37
C PHE A 245 -27.94 -9.55 -2.77
N LEU A 246 -28.84 -8.66 -3.15
CA LEU A 246 -28.98 -7.32 -2.56
C LEU A 246 -29.33 -7.33 -1.06
N GLY A 247 -29.73 -8.48 -0.52
CA GLY A 247 -29.91 -8.75 0.91
C GLY A 247 -28.64 -9.21 1.62
N GLU A 248 -27.53 -9.39 0.94
CA GLU A 248 -26.22 -9.65 1.56
C GLU A 248 -25.32 -8.41 1.44
N HIS A 249 -25.14 -7.92 0.21
CA HIS A 249 -24.37 -6.70 -0.06
C HIS A 249 -24.97 -5.90 -1.23
N LEU A 250 -24.86 -4.58 -1.17
CA LEU A 250 -25.18 -3.69 -2.27
C LEU A 250 -24.00 -3.59 -3.24
N GLN A 251 -23.71 -4.68 -3.95
CA GLN A 251 -22.67 -4.73 -4.99
C GLN A 251 -23.29 -4.89 -6.37
N VAL A 252 -23.37 -3.80 -7.12
CA VAL A 252 -24.02 -3.75 -8.44
C VAL A 252 -23.11 -3.20 -9.54
N VAL A 253 -21.87 -2.84 -9.24
CA VAL A 253 -20.92 -2.30 -10.24
C VAL A 253 -20.67 -3.25 -11.41
N HIS A 254 -20.76 -4.57 -11.18
CA HIS A 254 -20.58 -5.58 -12.23
C HIS A 254 -21.63 -5.46 -13.34
N VAL A 255 -22.79 -4.83 -13.09
CA VAL A 255 -23.82 -4.53 -14.12
C VAL A 255 -23.25 -3.69 -15.27
N LEU A 256 -22.21 -2.88 -15.03
CA LEU A 256 -21.52 -2.15 -16.09
C LEU A 256 -20.89 -3.08 -17.13
N LEU A 257 -20.70 -4.36 -16.82
CA LEU A 257 -20.18 -5.38 -17.72
C LEU A 257 -21.26 -6.06 -18.57
N VAL A 258 -22.56 -5.82 -18.34
CA VAL A 258 -23.65 -6.43 -19.14
C VAL A 258 -23.43 -6.29 -20.66
N PRO A 259 -23.09 -5.11 -21.22
CA PRO A 259 -22.89 -5.00 -22.68
C PRO A 259 -21.72 -5.85 -23.20
N ILE A 260 -20.69 -6.06 -22.37
CA ILE A 260 -19.50 -6.84 -22.72
C ILE A 260 -19.81 -8.33 -22.58
N HIS A 261 -20.49 -8.71 -21.50
CA HIS A 261 -20.93 -10.08 -21.24
C HIS A 261 -21.93 -10.55 -22.31
N ALA A 262 -22.85 -9.71 -22.77
CA ALA A 262 -23.76 -10.04 -23.86
C ALA A 262 -23.06 -10.41 -25.18
N LEU A 263 -21.85 -9.86 -25.43
CA LEU A 263 -21.03 -10.23 -26.59
C LEU A 263 -20.16 -11.47 -26.33
N PHE A 264 -19.71 -11.65 -25.08
CA PHE A 264 -18.81 -12.72 -24.65
C PHE A 264 -19.26 -13.31 -23.30
N PRO A 265 -20.33 -14.13 -23.28
CA PRO A 265 -20.96 -14.60 -22.05
C PRO A 265 -20.11 -15.68 -21.39
N SER A 266 -19.14 -15.23 -20.58
CA SER A 266 -18.18 -16.11 -19.93
C SER A 266 -17.59 -15.48 -18.68
N HIS A 267 -17.41 -16.29 -17.63
CA HIS A 267 -16.67 -15.96 -16.42
C HIS A 267 -15.26 -15.42 -16.72
N LEU A 268 -14.61 -15.96 -17.75
CA LEU A 268 -13.27 -15.52 -18.19
C LEU A 268 -13.26 -14.04 -18.61
N THR A 269 -14.38 -13.54 -19.15
CA THR A 269 -14.57 -12.12 -19.51
C THR A 269 -14.60 -11.24 -18.27
N LEU A 270 -15.26 -11.70 -17.20
CA LEU A 270 -15.35 -10.98 -15.93
C LEU A 270 -13.98 -10.90 -15.25
N GLU A 271 -13.24 -12.01 -15.21
CA GLU A 271 -11.87 -12.06 -14.68
C GLU A 271 -10.93 -11.12 -15.45
N LEU A 272 -11.00 -11.12 -16.79
CA LEU A 272 -10.25 -10.19 -17.64
C LEU A 272 -10.60 -8.74 -17.32
N ALA A 273 -11.90 -8.42 -17.21
CA ALA A 273 -12.36 -7.07 -16.89
C ALA A 273 -11.85 -6.60 -15.52
N GLN A 274 -11.82 -7.49 -14.52
CA GLN A 274 -11.27 -7.20 -13.21
C GLN A 274 -9.75 -6.92 -13.27
N SER A 275 -8.97 -7.77 -13.93
CA SER A 275 -7.52 -7.54 -14.05
C SER A 275 -7.21 -6.23 -14.78
N ILE A 276 -7.98 -5.90 -15.83
CA ILE A 276 -7.85 -4.61 -16.54
C ILE A 276 -8.15 -3.44 -15.60
N ILE A 277 -9.29 -3.44 -14.91
CA ILE A 277 -9.69 -2.28 -14.11
C ILE A 277 -8.75 -2.06 -12.91
N LEU A 278 -8.30 -3.14 -12.26
CA LEU A 278 -7.31 -3.07 -11.18
C LEU A 278 -6.00 -2.49 -11.67
N ALA A 279 -5.48 -2.97 -12.82
CA ALA A 279 -4.24 -2.48 -13.41
C ALA A 279 -4.34 -1.00 -13.82
N LEU A 280 -5.48 -0.57 -14.36
CA LEU A 280 -5.74 0.82 -14.71
C LEU A 280 -5.68 1.77 -13.50
N GLY A 281 -5.85 1.26 -12.27
CA GLY A 281 -5.62 2.01 -11.04
C GLY A 281 -4.20 2.58 -10.90
N ALA A 282 -3.21 2.02 -11.60
CA ALA A 282 -1.85 2.58 -11.62
C ALA A 282 -1.78 3.97 -12.29
N TRP A 283 -2.72 4.28 -13.18
CA TRP A 283 -2.76 5.56 -13.90
C TRP A 283 -3.12 6.77 -13.01
N PRO A 284 -4.21 6.76 -12.21
CA PRO A 284 -4.46 7.83 -11.25
C PRO A 284 -3.34 7.92 -10.20
N VAL A 285 -2.76 6.80 -9.74
CA VAL A 285 -1.58 6.82 -8.85
C VAL A 285 -0.43 7.60 -9.48
N PHE A 286 -0.09 7.32 -10.75
CA PHE A 286 0.91 8.06 -11.52
C PHE A 286 0.57 9.55 -11.60
N ASN A 287 -0.68 9.91 -11.92
CA ASN A 287 -1.08 11.30 -12.07
C ASN A 287 -1.00 12.10 -10.76
N ILE A 288 -1.41 11.49 -9.65
CA ILE A 288 -1.32 12.07 -8.30
C ILE A 288 0.16 12.23 -7.93
N ALA A 289 0.95 11.15 -8.04
CA ALA A 289 2.36 11.15 -7.69
C ALA A 289 3.18 12.14 -8.52
N ARG A 290 2.89 12.29 -9.81
CA ARG A 290 3.56 13.27 -10.67
C ARG A 290 3.30 14.70 -10.19
N ARG A 291 2.08 15.02 -9.77
CA ARG A 291 1.75 16.35 -9.23
C ARG A 291 2.47 16.64 -7.92
N HIS A 292 2.51 15.67 -7.01
CA HIS A 292 3.12 15.87 -5.68
C HIS A 292 4.65 15.86 -5.74
N SER A 293 5.25 14.98 -6.54
CA SER A 293 6.71 14.81 -6.62
C SER A 293 7.40 15.71 -7.65
N GLY A 294 6.68 16.19 -8.66
CA GLY A 294 7.26 16.88 -9.82
C GLY A 294 8.07 15.98 -10.76
N SER A 295 8.14 14.67 -10.52
CA SER A 295 8.96 13.71 -11.29
C SER A 295 8.09 12.63 -11.93
N GLU A 296 8.15 12.52 -13.26
CA GLU A 296 7.46 11.45 -13.99
C GLU A 296 8.04 10.07 -13.66
N TRP A 297 9.34 9.96 -13.38
CA TRP A 297 9.96 8.68 -12.98
C TRP A 297 9.54 8.25 -11.59
N ALA A 298 9.50 9.16 -10.61
CA ALA A 298 9.01 8.83 -9.27
C ALA A 298 7.55 8.38 -9.31
N ALA A 299 6.75 9.04 -10.16
CA ALA A 299 5.36 8.67 -10.40
C ALA A 299 5.21 7.30 -11.07
N ALA A 300 6.02 7.00 -12.09
CA ALA A 300 5.99 5.71 -12.78
C ALA A 300 6.40 4.58 -11.83
N LEU A 301 7.45 4.79 -11.02
CA LEU A 301 7.90 3.82 -10.02
C LEU A 301 6.83 3.56 -8.95
N LEU A 302 6.10 4.58 -8.49
CA LEU A 302 4.98 4.36 -7.56
C LEU A 302 3.82 3.62 -8.23
N GLY A 303 3.53 3.91 -9.51
CA GLY A 303 2.54 3.16 -10.30
C GLY A 303 2.93 1.69 -10.48
N LEU A 304 4.21 1.40 -10.74
CA LEU A 304 4.72 0.03 -10.77
C LEU A 304 4.67 -0.64 -9.38
N ALA A 305 4.96 0.10 -8.32
CA ALA A 305 4.83 -0.39 -6.94
C ALA A 305 3.37 -0.74 -6.60
N TYR A 306 2.40 0.02 -7.13
CA TYR A 306 0.97 -0.34 -7.05
C TYR A 306 0.67 -1.67 -7.73
N LEU A 307 1.16 -1.90 -8.95
CA LEU A 307 0.97 -3.17 -9.67
C LEU A 307 1.69 -4.35 -9.00
N ALA A 308 2.83 -4.09 -8.38
CA ALA A 308 3.60 -5.07 -7.61
C ALA A 308 3.11 -5.23 -6.16
N TYR A 309 2.06 -4.51 -5.75
CA TYR A 309 1.59 -4.49 -4.37
C TYR A 309 0.82 -5.78 -4.06
N PHE A 310 1.41 -6.68 -3.28
CA PHE A 310 0.81 -7.99 -3.05
C PHE A 310 -0.63 -7.94 -2.48
N PRO A 311 -1.05 -6.97 -1.62
CA PRO A 311 -2.44 -6.86 -1.22
C PRO A 311 -3.35 -6.56 -2.40
N LEU A 312 -2.90 -5.80 -3.42
CA LEU A 312 -3.67 -5.62 -4.65
C LEU A 312 -3.75 -6.93 -5.45
N GLN A 313 -2.65 -7.68 -5.53
CA GLN A 313 -2.58 -8.93 -6.28
C GLN A 313 -3.50 -10.02 -5.71
N TYR A 314 -3.59 -10.12 -4.37
CA TYR A 314 -4.53 -11.02 -3.71
C TYR A 314 -6.00 -10.65 -3.94
N LEU A 315 -6.32 -9.40 -4.29
CA LEU A 315 -7.69 -9.05 -4.69
C LEU A 315 -8.05 -9.61 -6.06
N ASP A 316 -7.06 -9.77 -6.95
CA ASP A 316 -7.29 -10.25 -8.31
C ASP A 316 -7.36 -11.78 -8.37
N ILE A 317 -6.40 -12.47 -7.74
CA ILE A 317 -6.34 -13.93 -7.78
C ILE A 317 -6.94 -14.64 -6.57
N ALA A 318 -7.19 -13.90 -5.46
CA ALA A 318 -7.91 -14.35 -4.27
C ALA A 318 -7.42 -15.66 -3.63
N ILE A 319 -6.95 -15.61 -2.37
CA ILE A 319 -6.43 -16.84 -1.72
C ILE A 319 -7.51 -17.91 -1.48
N ASP A 320 -8.77 -17.48 -1.37
CA ASP A 320 -9.98 -18.32 -1.29
C ASP A 320 -10.53 -18.72 -2.68
N LEU A 321 -9.77 -18.44 -3.74
CA LEU A 321 -10.06 -18.81 -5.13
C LEU A 321 -11.34 -18.16 -5.70
N LYS A 322 -11.83 -17.07 -5.08
CA LYS A 322 -12.89 -16.23 -5.63
C LYS A 322 -12.30 -15.19 -6.61
N THR A 323 -12.09 -15.62 -7.84
CA THR A 323 -11.35 -14.90 -8.89
C THR A 323 -12.04 -13.65 -9.43
N PHE A 324 -13.35 -13.48 -9.26
CA PHE A 324 -14.06 -12.23 -9.57
C PHE A 324 -14.79 -11.65 -8.36
N ARG A 325 -14.58 -10.35 -8.10
CA ARG A 325 -15.21 -9.55 -7.05
C ARG A 325 -15.53 -8.14 -7.53
N PRO A 326 -16.81 -7.71 -7.48
CA PRO A 326 -17.18 -6.34 -7.83
C PRO A 326 -16.52 -5.29 -6.93
N ASN A 327 -16.26 -5.61 -5.65
CA ASN A 327 -15.56 -4.73 -4.71
C ASN A 327 -14.22 -4.18 -5.26
N SER A 328 -13.50 -4.99 -6.05
CA SER A 328 -12.21 -4.62 -6.65
C SER A 328 -12.29 -3.37 -7.55
N PHE A 329 -13.46 -3.08 -8.15
CA PHE A 329 -13.69 -1.90 -8.99
C PHE A 329 -13.66 -0.60 -8.17
N GLY A 330 -13.90 -0.66 -6.86
CA GLY A 330 -13.86 0.50 -5.98
C GLY A 330 -12.47 1.12 -5.86
N ILE A 331 -11.39 0.34 -5.97
CA ILE A 331 -10.00 0.83 -5.86
C ILE A 331 -9.67 1.87 -6.94
N PRO A 332 -9.69 1.52 -8.24
CA PRO A 332 -9.32 2.44 -9.31
C PRO A 332 -10.31 3.62 -9.41
N THR A 333 -11.60 3.38 -9.17
CA THR A 333 -12.63 4.42 -9.24
C THR A 333 -12.47 5.46 -8.13
N LEU A 334 -12.15 5.02 -6.90
CA LEU A 334 -11.86 5.93 -5.79
C LEU A 334 -10.55 6.70 -6.04
N LEU A 335 -9.52 6.05 -6.61
CA LEU A 335 -8.27 6.73 -6.97
C LEU A 335 -8.52 7.84 -8.02
N VAL A 336 -9.37 7.59 -9.02
CA VAL A 336 -9.78 8.62 -10.00
C VAL A 336 -10.59 9.73 -9.32
N ALA A 337 -11.50 9.38 -8.40
CA ALA A 337 -12.24 10.37 -7.62
C ALA A 337 -11.31 11.26 -6.79
N ILE A 338 -10.36 10.67 -6.05
CA ILE A 338 -9.33 11.41 -5.28
C ILE A 338 -8.54 12.35 -6.20
N ASP A 339 -8.10 11.85 -7.35
CA ASP A 339 -7.39 12.63 -8.36
C ASP A 339 -8.19 13.86 -8.84
N LEU A 340 -9.50 13.71 -9.03
CA LEU A 340 -10.41 14.79 -9.43
C LEU A 340 -10.73 15.75 -8.29
N LEU A 341 -10.86 15.25 -7.06
CA LEU A 341 -11.10 16.05 -5.85
C LEU A 341 -9.92 16.96 -5.54
N GLU A 342 -8.68 16.48 -5.67
CA GLU A 342 -7.49 17.32 -5.56
C GLU A 342 -7.47 18.44 -6.61
N ARG A 343 -7.98 18.17 -7.80
CA ARG A 343 -8.12 19.15 -8.89
C ARG A 343 -9.39 20.00 -8.80
N ARG A 344 -10.17 19.88 -7.71
CA ARG A 344 -11.43 20.60 -7.47
C ARG A 344 -12.49 20.40 -8.56
N ARG A 345 -12.48 19.25 -9.25
CA ARG A 345 -13.44 18.88 -10.30
C ARG A 345 -14.61 18.08 -9.72
N TYR A 346 -15.43 18.74 -8.91
CA TYR A 346 -16.46 18.08 -8.08
C TYR A 346 -17.50 17.27 -8.87
N GLY A 347 -18.00 17.77 -10.00
CA GLY A 347 -19.02 17.04 -10.77
C GLY A 347 -18.53 15.67 -11.26
N TRP A 348 -17.34 15.63 -11.86
CA TRP A 348 -16.72 14.37 -12.28
C TRP A 348 -16.31 13.50 -11.08
N ALA A 349 -15.84 14.11 -9.98
CA ALA A 349 -15.56 13.35 -8.77
C ALA A 349 -16.81 12.65 -8.23
N THR A 350 -17.96 13.32 -8.19
CA THR A 350 -19.24 12.74 -7.77
C THR A 350 -19.64 11.55 -8.65
N PHE A 351 -19.47 11.64 -9.97
CA PHE A 351 -19.72 10.52 -10.87
C PHE A 351 -18.87 9.29 -10.51
N TRP A 352 -17.55 9.47 -10.33
CA TRP A 352 -16.66 8.35 -9.98
C TRP A 352 -16.91 7.81 -8.57
N LEU A 353 -17.24 8.68 -7.60
CA LEU A 353 -17.64 8.27 -6.25
C LEU A 353 -18.93 7.44 -6.26
N ALA A 354 -19.89 7.75 -7.14
CA ALA A 354 -21.09 6.94 -7.30
C ALA A 354 -20.76 5.55 -7.85
N ILE A 355 -19.81 5.45 -8.81
CA ILE A 355 -19.32 4.14 -9.28
C ILE A 355 -18.62 3.39 -8.13
N THR A 356 -17.79 4.06 -7.33
CA THR A 356 -17.16 3.45 -6.15
C THR A 356 -18.20 2.91 -5.17
N LEU A 357 -19.26 3.67 -4.85
CA LEU A 357 -20.34 3.21 -3.96
C LEU A 357 -21.14 2.05 -4.54
N SER A 358 -21.23 1.93 -5.87
CA SER A 358 -21.88 0.79 -6.51
C SER A 358 -21.06 -0.50 -6.41
N ALA A 359 -19.76 -0.41 -6.07
CA ALA A 359 -18.90 -1.57 -5.91
C ALA A 359 -19.24 -2.36 -4.65
N GLN A 360 -19.49 -1.65 -3.55
CA GLN A 360 -19.94 -2.19 -2.27
C GLN A 360 -20.34 -1.03 -1.35
N GLU A 361 -21.30 -1.24 -0.46
CA GLU A 361 -21.76 -0.24 0.50
C GLU A 361 -20.66 0.24 1.45
N ASP A 362 -19.69 -0.63 1.78
CA ASP A 362 -18.59 -0.33 2.70
C ASP A 362 -17.64 0.75 2.18
N TRP A 363 -17.65 1.03 0.88
CA TRP A 363 -16.93 2.17 0.30
C TRP A 363 -17.46 3.53 0.81
N ALA A 364 -18.65 3.57 1.41
CA ALA A 364 -19.13 4.77 2.07
C ALA A 364 -18.21 5.22 3.22
N ILE A 365 -17.52 4.29 3.88
CA ILE A 365 -16.61 4.60 5.00
C ILE A 365 -15.38 5.42 4.53
N PRO A 366 -14.53 4.95 3.58
CA PRO A 366 -13.42 5.76 3.09
C PRO A 366 -13.89 7.07 2.45
N ILE A 367 -15.05 7.07 1.78
CA ILE A 367 -15.59 8.28 1.14
C ILE A 367 -16.00 9.31 2.20
N ALA A 368 -16.62 8.89 3.30
CA ALA A 368 -16.94 9.77 4.42
C ALA A 368 -15.66 10.41 4.97
N LEU A 369 -14.65 9.59 5.28
CA LEU A 369 -13.38 10.05 5.87
C LEU A 369 -12.62 10.97 4.91
N LEU A 370 -12.68 10.72 3.60
CA LEU A 370 -12.14 11.60 2.58
C LEU A 370 -12.87 12.96 2.53
N GLY A 371 -14.20 12.95 2.65
CA GLY A 371 -15.01 14.17 2.77
C GLY A 371 -14.63 14.99 4.01
N ALA A 372 -14.48 14.34 5.16
CA ALA A 372 -14.03 14.96 6.40
C ALA A 372 -12.62 15.57 6.24
N TYR A 373 -11.68 14.84 5.63
CA TYR A 373 -10.34 15.36 5.35
C TYR A 373 -10.38 16.63 4.51
N PHE A 374 -11.12 16.63 3.39
CA PHE A 374 -11.17 17.81 2.51
C PHE A 374 -11.87 18.99 3.17
N ALA A 375 -12.88 18.74 4.01
CA ALA A 375 -13.53 19.78 4.81
C ALA A 375 -12.55 20.40 5.83
N VAL A 376 -11.87 19.58 6.63
CA VAL A 376 -10.88 20.04 7.62
C VAL A 376 -9.73 20.77 6.94
N HIS A 377 -9.19 20.22 5.85
CA HIS A 377 -8.12 20.85 5.09
C HIS A 377 -8.52 22.23 4.55
N ALA A 378 -9.72 22.35 3.96
CA ALA A 378 -10.25 23.62 3.46
C ALA A 378 -10.48 24.62 4.60
N PHE A 379 -10.97 24.17 5.75
CA PHE A 379 -11.17 25.03 6.92
C PHE A 379 -9.86 25.57 7.48
N CYS A 380 -8.85 24.71 7.65
CA CYS A 380 -7.53 25.11 8.16
C CYS A 380 -6.82 26.08 7.22
N THR A 381 -6.92 25.88 5.90
CA THR A 381 -6.31 26.76 4.88
C THR A 381 -7.07 28.07 4.68
N SER A 382 -8.33 28.17 5.13
CA SER A 382 -9.12 29.40 5.04
C SER A 382 -8.87 30.38 6.19
N ARG A 383 -8.13 29.98 7.24
CA ARG A 383 -7.83 30.87 8.37
C ARG A 383 -6.79 31.91 7.93
N PRO A 384 -7.08 33.22 7.99
CA PRO A 384 -6.08 34.24 7.68
C PRO A 384 -4.92 34.11 8.66
N ASN A 385 -3.69 34.10 8.13
CA ASN A 385 -2.48 34.19 8.93
C ASN A 385 -2.59 35.47 9.79
N PRO A 386 -2.42 35.42 11.12
CA PRO A 386 -2.46 36.64 11.92
C PRO A 386 -1.46 37.64 11.34
N SER A 387 -1.96 38.81 10.94
CA SER A 387 -1.15 39.83 10.30
C SER A 387 0.02 40.23 11.21
N PRO A 388 1.23 40.49 10.68
CA PRO A 388 2.39 40.92 11.48
C PRO A 388 2.14 42.16 12.36
N ARG A 389 1.11 42.96 12.05
CA ARG A 389 0.69 44.11 12.85
C ARG A 389 0.22 43.75 14.26
N ALA A 390 -0.29 42.54 14.48
CA ALA A 390 -0.69 42.09 15.82
C ALA A 390 0.50 41.65 16.71
N GLN A 391 1.73 41.61 16.17
CA GLN A 391 2.95 41.32 16.95
C GLN A 391 3.79 42.56 17.26
N LEU A 392 3.45 43.72 16.67
CA LEU A 392 4.20 44.97 16.87
C LEU A 392 3.52 45.94 17.86
N ASP A 393 2.24 45.71 18.19
CA ASP A 393 1.44 46.64 19.01
C ASP A 393 1.64 46.46 20.54
N ASP A 394 2.33 45.40 20.98
CA ASP A 394 2.60 45.15 22.41
C ASP A 394 3.83 45.92 22.95
N SER A 395 4.42 46.84 22.16
CA SER A 395 5.69 47.51 22.51
C SER A 395 5.67 49.04 22.58
N VAL A 396 4.49 49.68 22.49
CA VAL A 396 4.39 51.15 22.61
C VAL A 396 3.54 51.53 23.82
N PRO A 397 4.08 52.25 24.83
CA PRO A 397 3.27 52.82 25.89
C PRO A 397 2.40 53.95 25.32
N SER A 398 1.09 53.84 25.53
CA SER A 398 0.09 54.82 25.14
C SER A 398 0.32 56.16 25.85
N THR A 399 0.80 57.16 25.11
CA THR A 399 0.57 58.56 25.46
C THR A 399 -0.77 58.98 24.86
N GLY A 400 -1.61 59.57 25.71
CA GLY A 400 -3.03 59.73 25.44
C GLY A 400 -3.33 60.68 24.27
N GLU A 401 -4.14 60.18 23.34
CA GLU A 401 -5.08 61.01 22.61
C GLU A 401 -6.29 60.15 22.21
N LYS A 402 -7.46 60.55 22.70
CA LYS A 402 -8.75 59.96 22.33
C LYS A 402 -9.04 60.34 20.87
N VAL A 403 -8.56 59.55 19.92
CA VAL A 403 -9.02 59.61 18.54
C VAL A 403 -10.31 58.79 18.43
N ALA A 404 -11.37 59.47 18.02
CA ALA A 404 -12.72 58.94 17.90
C ALA A 404 -12.75 57.60 17.13
N GLU A 405 -13.30 56.56 17.77
CA GLU A 405 -13.68 55.31 17.13
C GLU A 405 -14.85 55.57 16.17
N GLY A 406 -14.51 56.00 14.96
CA GLY A 406 -15.37 55.91 13.80
C GLY A 406 -15.68 54.44 13.54
N ARG A 407 -16.91 54.06 13.84
CA ARG A 407 -17.58 52.80 13.51
C ARG A 407 -17.41 52.49 12.01
N MET A 408 -16.27 51.93 11.61
CA MET A 408 -16.04 51.35 10.27
C MET A 408 -16.87 50.07 10.17
N ARG A 409 -18.15 50.29 9.88
CA ARG A 409 -19.14 49.30 9.49
C ARG A 409 -18.54 48.47 8.35
N GLY A 410 -18.40 47.17 8.60
CA GLY A 410 -17.65 46.23 7.77
C GLY A 410 -17.83 46.41 6.27
N GLN A 411 -16.81 46.96 5.62
CA GLN A 411 -16.55 46.64 4.23
C GLN A 411 -16.08 45.18 4.22
N ARG A 412 -17.01 44.26 3.92
CA ARG A 412 -16.64 42.90 3.52
C ARG A 412 -15.71 43.04 2.32
N THR A 413 -14.42 42.83 2.54
CA THR A 413 -13.46 42.67 1.45
C THR A 413 -14.02 41.60 0.50
N PRO A 414 -14.06 41.87 -0.82
CA PRO A 414 -14.60 40.91 -1.78
C PRO A 414 -13.84 39.60 -1.64
N ALA A 415 -14.58 38.49 -1.58
CA ALA A 415 -14.02 37.16 -1.41
C ALA A 415 -13.02 36.88 -2.55
N THR A 416 -11.76 36.57 -2.20
CA THR A 416 -10.74 36.19 -3.18
C THR A 416 -11.15 34.90 -3.89
N PRO A 417 -10.72 34.66 -5.15
CA PRO A 417 -11.01 33.41 -5.87
C PRO A 417 -10.62 32.16 -5.07
N GLU A 418 -9.53 32.23 -4.32
CA GLU A 418 -9.07 31.16 -3.45
C GLU A 418 -10.00 30.93 -2.25
N SER A 419 -10.47 31.99 -1.59
CA SER A 419 -11.43 31.87 -0.48
C SER A 419 -12.76 31.25 -0.93
N LEU A 420 -13.23 31.58 -2.14
CA LEU A 420 -14.40 30.98 -2.74
C LEU A 420 -14.17 29.50 -3.06
N ALA A 421 -13.00 29.15 -3.58
CA ALA A 421 -12.63 27.77 -3.86
C ALA A 421 -12.51 26.92 -2.58
N ASN A 422 -11.90 27.46 -1.51
CA ASN A 422 -11.83 26.78 -0.22
C ASN A 422 -13.23 26.61 0.40
N ARG A 423 -14.10 27.62 0.31
CA ARG A 423 -15.49 27.51 0.76
C ARG A 423 -16.27 26.43 0.00
N ARG A 424 -16.09 26.33 -1.32
CA ARG A 424 -16.68 25.25 -2.14
C ARG A 424 -16.15 23.88 -1.71
N GLN A 425 -14.86 23.76 -1.47
CA GLN A 425 -14.23 22.51 -1.00
C GLN A 425 -14.75 22.10 0.39
N LEU A 426 -14.93 23.06 1.29
CA LEU A 426 -15.51 22.84 2.62
C LEU A 426 -16.94 22.32 2.53
N ILE A 427 -17.81 23.01 1.77
CA ILE A 427 -19.21 22.61 1.61
C ILE A 427 -19.30 21.22 0.95
N PHE A 428 -18.51 20.98 -0.09
CA PHE A 428 -18.48 19.69 -0.77
C PHE A 428 -17.99 18.58 0.18
N GLY A 429 -16.92 18.82 0.95
CA GLY A 429 -16.39 17.85 1.90
C GLY A 429 -17.40 17.49 3.01
N ILE A 430 -18.08 18.48 3.58
CA ILE A 430 -19.16 18.27 4.57
C ILE A 430 -20.32 17.49 3.93
N GLY A 431 -20.77 17.91 2.74
CA GLY A 431 -21.84 17.22 2.02
C GLY A 431 -21.50 15.76 1.74
N LEU A 432 -20.26 15.49 1.32
CA LEU A 432 -19.79 14.13 1.06
C LEU A 432 -19.75 13.27 2.33
N PHE A 433 -19.26 13.83 3.43
CA PHE A 433 -19.25 13.15 4.73
C PHE A 433 -20.66 12.77 5.19
N LEU A 434 -21.58 13.74 5.20
CA LEU A 434 -22.95 13.54 5.66
C LEU A 434 -23.72 12.56 4.74
N PHE A 435 -23.57 12.70 3.42
CA PHE A 435 -24.19 11.80 2.45
C PHE A 435 -23.71 10.37 2.65
N SER A 436 -22.41 10.16 2.83
CA SER A 436 -21.84 8.81 2.96
C SER A 436 -22.31 8.12 4.24
N ILE A 437 -22.40 8.85 5.35
CA ILE A 437 -22.98 8.32 6.61
C ILE A 437 -24.46 7.95 6.40
N ALA A 438 -25.23 8.85 5.79
CA ALA A 438 -26.65 8.61 5.53
C ALA A 438 -26.87 7.42 4.59
N TYR A 439 -26.05 7.29 3.55
CA TYR A 439 -26.09 6.18 2.60
C TYR A 439 -25.77 4.86 3.27
N LEU A 440 -24.69 4.78 4.05
CA LEU A 440 -24.31 3.55 4.76
C LEU A 440 -25.40 3.13 5.74
N TRP A 441 -25.94 4.09 6.51
CA TRP A 441 -27.06 3.82 7.41
C TRP A 441 -28.28 3.29 6.65
N PHE A 442 -28.65 3.93 5.54
CA PHE A 442 -29.78 3.53 4.70
C PHE A 442 -29.57 2.14 4.09
N ALA A 443 -28.38 1.85 3.56
CA ALA A 443 -28.01 0.55 3.01
C ALA A 443 -28.19 -0.56 4.06
N LEU A 444 -27.59 -0.38 5.24
CA LEU A 444 -27.55 -1.41 6.29
C LEU A 444 -28.88 -1.58 7.04
N ASN A 445 -29.67 -0.51 7.21
CA ASN A 445 -30.88 -0.55 8.05
C ASN A 445 -32.19 -0.55 7.25
N VAL A 446 -32.16 -0.23 5.95
CA VAL A 446 -33.36 -0.18 5.11
C VAL A 446 -33.24 -1.15 3.95
N VAL A 447 -32.23 -0.99 3.09
CA VAL A 447 -32.17 -1.74 1.81
C VAL A 447 -31.88 -3.22 2.04
N ILE A 448 -30.79 -3.54 2.74
CA ILE A 448 -30.40 -4.93 3.00
C ILE A 448 -31.50 -5.69 3.78
N PRO A 449 -32.02 -5.17 4.92
CA PRO A 449 -33.10 -5.83 5.65
C PRO A 449 -34.39 -6.02 4.84
N TRP A 450 -34.71 -5.09 3.93
CA TRP A 450 -35.87 -5.21 3.04
C TRP A 450 -35.75 -6.44 2.12
N PHE A 451 -34.58 -6.67 1.53
CA PHE A 451 -34.31 -7.85 0.70
C PHE A 451 -34.18 -9.16 1.48
N ARG A 452 -33.81 -9.11 2.77
CA ARG A 452 -33.72 -10.29 3.66
C ARG A 452 -35.04 -10.71 4.31
N GLY A 453 -36.14 -9.98 4.09
CA GLY A 453 -37.39 -10.22 4.81
C GLY A 453 -37.26 -10.05 6.33
N GLY A 454 -36.35 -9.19 6.79
CA GLY A 454 -36.11 -8.94 8.22
C GLY A 454 -35.13 -9.90 8.92
N ALA A 455 -34.55 -10.88 8.24
CA ALA A 455 -33.50 -11.72 8.81
C ALA A 455 -32.22 -10.90 9.08
N THR A 456 -31.55 -11.14 10.22
CA THR A 456 -30.33 -10.41 10.59
C THR A 456 -29.17 -10.75 9.67
N VAL A 457 -28.35 -9.74 9.36
CA VAL A 457 -27.09 -9.92 8.59
C VAL A 457 -26.04 -10.54 9.51
N HIS A 458 -25.28 -11.51 9.02
CA HIS A 458 -24.23 -12.19 9.78
C HIS A 458 -23.00 -11.31 10.10
N THR A 459 -23.05 -9.98 9.93
CA THR A 459 -21.93 -9.06 10.20
C THR A 459 -21.44 -9.11 11.64
N ALA A 460 -22.32 -9.42 12.61
CA ALA A 460 -21.93 -9.57 14.00
C ALA A 460 -20.94 -10.73 14.23
N SER A 461 -20.93 -11.76 13.36
CA SER A 461 -20.03 -12.90 13.49
C SER A 461 -18.56 -12.52 13.32
N TYR A 462 -18.25 -11.54 12.47
CA TYR A 462 -16.88 -11.03 12.27
C TYR A 462 -16.34 -10.23 13.46
N PHE A 463 -17.24 -9.78 14.33
CA PHE A 463 -16.95 -9.01 15.54
C PHE A 463 -17.47 -9.73 16.79
N SER A 464 -17.55 -11.06 16.74
CA SER A 464 -18.18 -11.88 17.80
C SER A 464 -17.58 -11.65 19.18
N LYS A 465 -16.30 -11.26 19.26
CA LYS A 465 -15.61 -10.84 20.50
C LYS A 465 -16.26 -9.63 21.20
N PHE A 466 -16.95 -8.77 20.46
CA PHE A 466 -17.51 -7.52 20.96
C PHE A 466 -19.02 -7.60 21.26
N GLY A 467 -19.69 -8.67 20.83
CA GLY A 467 -21.11 -8.88 21.10
C GLY A 467 -21.80 -9.70 20.02
N ASN A 468 -23.05 -10.09 20.30
CA ASN A 468 -23.88 -10.91 19.42
C ASN A 468 -24.85 -10.07 18.57
N SER A 469 -24.90 -8.75 18.78
CA SER A 469 -25.73 -7.81 18.01
C SER A 469 -24.96 -6.53 17.66
N PRO A 470 -25.31 -5.81 16.57
CA PRO A 470 -24.67 -4.55 16.21
C PRO A 470 -24.67 -3.51 17.34
N ARG A 471 -25.76 -3.43 18.12
CA ARG A 471 -25.87 -2.51 19.25
C ARG A 471 -24.90 -2.89 20.37
N GLU A 472 -24.84 -4.17 20.71
CA GLU A 472 -23.93 -4.68 21.75
C GLU A 472 -22.48 -4.42 21.35
N ILE A 473 -22.12 -4.72 20.10
CA ILE A 473 -20.79 -4.42 19.55
C ILE A 473 -20.47 -2.93 19.74
N ILE A 474 -21.34 -2.01 19.28
CA ILE A 474 -21.10 -0.56 19.43
C ILE A 474 -20.93 -0.16 20.90
N VAL A 475 -21.77 -0.68 21.80
CA VAL A 475 -21.66 -0.37 23.24
C VAL A 475 -20.32 -0.85 23.78
N THR A 476 -19.94 -2.11 23.54
CA THR A 476 -18.67 -2.69 23.97
C THR A 476 -17.47 -1.89 23.45
N LEU A 477 -17.51 -1.44 22.19
CA LEU A 477 -16.45 -0.60 21.61
C LEU A 477 -16.29 0.75 22.31
N LEU A 478 -17.36 1.28 22.91
CA LEU A 478 -17.35 2.56 23.61
C LEU A 478 -17.07 2.41 25.12
N THR A 479 -17.37 1.24 25.71
CA THR A 479 -17.30 1.02 27.16
C THR A 479 -16.12 0.15 27.59
N ASP A 480 -15.69 -0.81 26.78
CA ASP A 480 -14.63 -1.78 27.12
C ASP A 480 -13.33 -1.51 26.35
N TRP A 481 -12.68 -0.40 26.71
CA TRP A 481 -11.39 -0.01 26.14
C TRP A 481 -10.25 -1.02 26.36
N PRO A 482 -10.16 -1.75 27.49
CA PRO A 482 -9.20 -2.85 27.64
C PRO A 482 -9.36 -3.96 26.60
N LEU A 483 -10.60 -4.37 26.31
CA LEU A 483 -10.86 -5.38 25.27
C LEU A 483 -10.49 -4.86 23.87
N VAL A 484 -10.85 -3.61 23.54
CA VAL A 484 -10.48 -2.98 22.26
C VAL A 484 -8.95 -2.92 22.12
N PHE A 485 -8.25 -2.43 23.16
CA PHE A 485 -6.81 -2.29 23.14
C PHE A 485 -6.08 -3.63 22.99
N SER A 486 -6.52 -4.65 23.72
CA SER A 486 -5.94 -6.00 23.62
C SER A 486 -6.19 -6.67 22.25
N THR A 487 -7.22 -6.22 21.52
CA THR A 487 -7.50 -6.70 20.15
C THR A 487 -6.63 -6.01 19.10
N ILE A 488 -6.44 -4.68 19.21
CA ILE A 488 -5.72 -3.90 18.19
C ILE A 488 -4.20 -3.83 18.43
N VAL A 489 -3.73 -4.04 19.66
CA VAL A 489 -2.30 -4.02 20.00
C VAL A 489 -1.79 -5.45 20.15
N THR A 490 -1.58 -6.09 19.00
CA THR A 490 -1.12 -7.49 18.92
C THR A 490 0.06 -7.64 17.95
N PRO A 491 0.85 -8.73 18.07
CA PRO A 491 1.84 -9.10 17.06
C PRO A 491 1.27 -9.13 15.64
N ALA A 492 0.08 -9.71 15.47
CA ALA A 492 -0.60 -9.79 14.19
C ALA A 492 -0.95 -8.40 13.63
N ALA A 493 -1.38 -7.45 14.46
CA ALA A 493 -1.65 -6.08 14.01
C ALA A 493 -0.38 -5.38 13.51
N LEU A 494 0.76 -5.59 14.17
CA LEU A 494 2.05 -5.08 13.70
C LEU A 494 2.45 -5.71 12.37
N VAL A 495 2.33 -7.03 12.24
CA VAL A 495 2.60 -7.75 10.98
C VAL A 495 1.72 -7.20 9.85
N TYR A 496 0.43 -7.01 10.09
CA TYR A 496 -0.51 -6.46 9.12
C TYR A 496 -0.08 -5.05 8.67
N ALA A 497 0.28 -4.17 9.61
CA ALA A 497 0.77 -2.83 9.30
C ALA A 497 2.07 -2.86 8.47
N LEU A 498 3.02 -3.72 8.83
CA LEU A 498 4.28 -3.91 8.10
C LEU A 498 4.00 -4.39 6.66
N ARG A 499 3.10 -5.36 6.52
CA ARG A 499 2.65 -5.91 5.24
C ARG A 499 1.99 -4.87 4.35
N LEU A 500 1.28 -3.90 4.90
CA LEU A 500 0.73 -2.79 4.13
C LEU A 500 1.77 -1.72 3.77
N LEU A 501 2.69 -1.38 4.68
CA LEU A 501 3.55 -0.19 4.56
C LEU A 501 4.95 -0.47 3.98
N LEU A 502 5.54 -1.63 4.27
CA LEU A 502 6.89 -1.98 3.84
C LEU A 502 7.01 -2.05 2.31
N PRO A 503 6.08 -2.67 1.54
CA PRO A 503 6.21 -2.77 0.08
C PRO A 503 6.23 -1.40 -0.63
N ILE A 504 5.67 -0.38 0.00
CA ILE A 504 5.66 1.01 -0.48
C ILE A 504 6.67 1.89 0.27
N GLY A 505 7.67 1.27 0.90
CA GLY A 505 8.81 1.93 1.53
C GLY A 505 8.44 2.88 2.66
N PHE A 506 7.33 2.62 3.36
CA PHE A 506 6.77 3.50 4.41
C PHE A 506 6.47 4.94 3.95
N LEU A 507 6.36 5.18 2.64
CA LEU A 507 6.04 6.51 2.09
C LEU A 507 4.77 7.16 2.69
N PRO A 508 3.68 6.42 2.99
CA PRO A 508 2.50 7.02 3.63
C PRO A 508 2.78 7.72 4.96
N LEU A 509 3.78 7.27 5.73
CA LEU A 509 4.14 7.89 7.02
C LEU A 509 4.62 9.33 6.87
N ARG A 510 5.07 9.72 5.67
CA ARG A 510 5.49 11.10 5.36
C ARG A 510 4.30 12.05 5.13
N SER A 511 3.07 11.54 5.06
CA SER A 511 1.85 12.33 4.87
C SER A 511 0.79 11.95 5.92
N PRO A 512 1.04 12.20 7.23
CA PRO A 512 0.21 11.70 8.31
C PRO A 512 -1.26 12.15 8.19
N GLY A 513 -1.52 13.38 7.72
CA GLY A 513 -2.89 13.87 7.53
C GLY A 513 -3.70 13.05 6.52
N ARG A 514 -3.08 12.55 5.45
CA ARG A 514 -3.74 11.65 4.47
C ARG A 514 -3.82 10.22 4.99
N LEU A 515 -2.77 9.75 5.65
CA LEU A 515 -2.76 8.42 6.26
C LEU A 515 -3.83 8.26 7.35
N LEU A 516 -4.15 9.32 8.10
CA LEU A 516 -5.22 9.32 9.10
C LEU A 516 -6.60 9.02 8.50
N VAL A 517 -6.82 9.26 7.21
CA VAL A 517 -8.07 8.87 6.51
C VAL A 517 -8.22 7.34 6.47
N ALA A 518 -7.12 6.60 6.48
CA ALA A 518 -7.13 5.13 6.53
C ALA A 518 -7.29 4.58 7.96
N ALA A 519 -7.06 5.39 9.02
CA ALA A 519 -6.95 4.88 10.38
C ALA A 519 -8.23 4.18 10.90
N PRO A 520 -9.45 4.75 10.74
CA PRO A 520 -10.66 4.08 11.21
C PRO A 520 -10.93 2.75 10.49
N LEU A 521 -10.67 2.68 9.19
CA LEU A 521 -10.78 1.46 8.40
C LEU A 521 -9.75 0.41 8.84
N PHE A 522 -8.52 0.85 9.07
CA PHE A 522 -7.46 -0.02 9.54
C PHE A 522 -7.80 -0.62 10.91
N LEU A 523 -8.29 0.19 11.85
CA LEU A 523 -8.74 -0.29 13.16
C LEU A 523 -9.89 -1.30 13.04
N LEU A 524 -10.87 -1.06 12.17
CA LEU A 524 -11.96 -1.98 11.92
C LEU A 524 -11.46 -3.33 11.37
N LEU A 525 -10.43 -3.31 10.50
CA LEU A 525 -9.82 -4.54 9.98
C LEU A 525 -9.07 -5.32 11.05
N LEU A 526 -8.35 -4.64 11.95
CA LEU A 526 -7.66 -5.30 13.07
C LEU A 526 -8.63 -6.03 14.02
N MET A 527 -9.89 -5.60 14.04
CA MET A 527 -10.94 -6.15 14.89
C MET A 527 -11.80 -7.21 14.18
N ASN A 528 -11.58 -7.41 12.88
CA ASN A 528 -12.30 -8.37 12.06
C ASN A 528 -11.52 -9.69 12.00
N ASP A 529 -12.14 -10.75 12.53
CA ASP A 529 -11.48 -12.06 12.66
C ASP A 529 -11.08 -12.68 11.32
N LEU A 530 -11.87 -12.48 10.25
CA LEU A 530 -11.51 -12.94 8.91
C LEU A 530 -10.41 -12.11 8.28
N ALA A 531 -10.47 -10.78 8.44
CA ALA A 531 -9.44 -9.90 7.89
C ALA A 531 -8.05 -10.20 8.46
N MET A 532 -7.99 -10.62 9.73
CA MET A 532 -6.75 -10.96 10.44
C MET A 532 -6.30 -12.42 10.27
N GLN A 533 -7.00 -13.23 9.46
CA GLN A 533 -6.61 -14.62 9.22
C GLN A 533 -5.24 -14.70 8.53
N VAL A 534 -4.30 -15.41 9.15
CA VAL A 534 -2.94 -15.59 8.63
C VAL A 534 -2.95 -16.51 7.41
N PRO A 535 -2.25 -16.17 6.31
CA PRO A 535 -1.46 -14.94 6.11
C PRO A 535 -2.36 -13.74 5.81
N ALA A 536 -2.30 -12.65 6.59
CA ALA A 536 -3.06 -11.41 6.32
C ALA A 536 -2.12 -10.34 5.73
N PRO A 537 -2.55 -9.38 4.89
CA PRO A 537 -3.87 -9.20 4.29
C PRO A 537 -4.01 -9.93 2.94
N VAL A 538 -4.85 -10.97 2.90
CA VAL A 538 -5.11 -11.77 1.69
C VAL A 538 -6.58 -11.81 1.29
N HIS A 539 -7.46 -11.32 2.16
CA HIS A 539 -8.90 -11.24 1.94
C HIS A 539 -9.28 -9.94 1.24
N HIS A 540 -10.53 -9.78 0.80
CA HIS A 540 -10.93 -8.57 0.08
C HIS A 540 -11.16 -7.33 0.96
N PHE A 541 -11.22 -7.50 2.29
CA PHE A 541 -11.58 -6.45 3.24
C PHE A 541 -10.61 -5.26 3.26
N HIS A 542 -9.34 -5.43 2.88
CA HIS A 542 -8.38 -4.32 2.81
C HIS A 542 -8.51 -3.46 1.56
N ALA A 543 -9.35 -3.81 0.58
CA ALA A 543 -9.48 -3.06 -0.67
C ALA A 543 -9.73 -1.54 -0.46
N PRO A 544 -10.60 -1.10 0.47
CA PRO A 544 -10.81 0.31 0.79
C PRO A 544 -9.56 1.08 1.27
N LEU A 545 -8.56 0.39 1.85
CA LEU A 545 -7.33 1.02 2.31
C LEU A 545 -6.38 1.38 1.17
N ILE A 546 -6.34 0.57 0.11
CA ILE A 546 -5.33 0.68 -0.96
C ILE A 546 -5.31 2.09 -1.59
N PRO A 547 -6.46 2.69 -2.01
CA PRO A 547 -6.47 4.03 -2.57
C PRO A 547 -5.90 5.10 -1.64
N ILE A 548 -6.20 5.00 -0.34
CA ILE A 548 -5.76 5.96 0.67
C ILE A 548 -4.27 5.84 0.94
N LEU A 549 -3.75 4.61 1.02
CA LEU A 549 -2.31 4.35 1.18
C LEU A 549 -1.52 4.90 -0.01
N PHE A 550 -1.96 4.65 -1.24
CA PHE A 550 -1.27 5.16 -2.43
C PHE A 550 -1.41 6.67 -2.60
N TRP A 551 -2.52 7.26 -2.19
CA TRP A 551 -2.67 8.71 -2.13
C TRP A 551 -1.73 9.35 -1.10
N ALA A 552 -1.61 8.77 0.09
CA ALA A 552 -0.67 9.20 1.12
C ALA A 552 0.80 9.00 0.68
N ALA A 553 1.12 7.87 0.04
CA ALA A 553 2.46 7.59 -0.50
C ALA A 553 2.85 8.58 -1.62
N ALA A 554 1.92 8.86 -2.54
CA ALA A 554 2.13 9.83 -3.61
C ALA A 554 2.43 11.23 -3.07
N SER A 555 1.70 11.66 -2.02
CA SER A 555 2.00 12.90 -1.30
C SER A 555 3.34 12.83 -0.55
N GLY A 556 3.69 11.69 0.03
CA GLY A 556 4.95 11.48 0.75
C GLY A 556 6.21 11.59 -0.12
N LEU A 557 6.08 11.39 -1.44
CA LEU A 557 7.13 11.64 -2.43
C LEU A 557 7.41 13.13 -2.65
N GLY A 558 6.48 14.02 -2.29
CA GLY A 558 6.66 15.46 -2.43
C GLY A 558 7.85 15.99 -1.64
N THR A 559 8.70 16.80 -2.27
CA THR A 559 9.72 17.56 -1.56
C THR A 559 9.10 18.84 -1.02
N LYS A 560 9.51 19.30 0.17
CA LYS A 560 9.00 20.55 0.80
C LYS A 560 9.09 21.79 -0.11
N VAL A 561 9.88 21.72 -1.19
CA VAL A 561 10.04 22.78 -2.20
C VAL A 561 8.81 22.91 -3.11
N ALA A 562 8.13 21.80 -3.48
CA ALA A 562 6.93 21.83 -4.33
C ALA A 562 5.67 22.33 -3.60
N LEU A 563 5.63 22.15 -2.27
CA LEU A 563 4.55 22.68 -1.42
C LEU A 563 4.55 24.22 -1.34
N LYS A 564 5.66 24.88 -1.69
CA LYS A 564 5.76 26.35 -1.73
C LYS A 564 5.34 26.98 -3.07
N GLN A 565 5.15 26.16 -4.11
CA GLN A 565 4.71 26.61 -5.44
C GLN A 565 3.25 26.25 -5.73
N SER A 566 2.60 25.53 -4.82
CA SER A 566 1.17 25.18 -4.88
C SER A 566 0.32 25.84 -3.77
N THR A 567 0.97 26.57 -2.87
CA THR A 567 0.39 27.66 -2.07
C THR A 567 0.51 28.96 -2.85
#